data_AF-A0AAC9EUI7-F1
#
_entry.id   AF-A0AAC9EUI7-F1
#
_cell.length_a   1.000
_cell.length_b   1.000
_cell.length_c   1.000
_cell.angle_alpha   90.00
_cell.angle_beta   90.00
_cell.angle_gamma   90.00
#
_symmetry.space_group_name_H-M   'P 1'
#
loop_
_entity.id
_entity.type
_entity.pdbx_description
1 polymer ?
#
loop_
_entity_poly.entity_id
_entity_poly.type
_entity_poly.pdbx_seq_one_letter_code
_entity_poly.pdbx_strand_id
1 'polypeptide(L)'
;MDHNFGNYSAVIVTTLLGVISLILIIFTHSLIFLAISAFLAGFYLVALVVLMSLFIDYLVGMENHAKYWSYMTLAYAISQFLAGYVFSYVLSLHVTYINIFWIGLIILLISLLCYLIIPRKCIVLNS
;
A
#
# COMPACT_ATOMS: atom_id res chain seq x y z
N MET A 1 15.74 -22.89 -7.71
CA MET A 1 15.31 -21.76 -8.57
C MET A 1 14.76 -20.69 -7.64
N ASP A 2 15.43 -19.55 -7.62
CA ASP A 2 15.48 -18.56 -6.55
C ASP A 2 14.17 -17.76 -6.37
N HIS A 3 13.26 -18.26 -5.53
CA HIS A 3 11.98 -17.61 -5.21
C HIS A 3 12.08 -16.55 -4.10
N ASN A 4 13.29 -16.22 -3.63
CA ASN A 4 13.48 -15.38 -2.44
C ASN A 4 13.63 -13.87 -2.74
N PHE A 5 13.84 -13.48 -4.00
CA PHE A 5 14.03 -12.06 -4.38
C PHE A 5 12.74 -11.37 -4.85
N GLY A 6 11.70 -12.14 -5.14
CA GLY A 6 10.46 -11.68 -5.77
C GLY A 6 9.55 -10.88 -4.84
N ASN A 7 9.27 -11.37 -3.63
CA ASN A 7 8.17 -10.81 -2.83
C ASN A 7 8.44 -9.38 -2.32
N TYR A 8 9.62 -9.11 -1.74
CA TYR A 8 9.88 -7.77 -1.18
C TYR A 8 10.15 -6.71 -2.25
N SER A 9 10.94 -7.07 -3.26
CA SER A 9 11.19 -6.19 -4.41
C SER A 9 9.90 -5.88 -5.15
N ALA A 10 8.99 -6.85 -5.27
CA ALA A 10 7.69 -6.63 -5.89
C ALA A 10 6.78 -5.73 -5.03
N VAL A 11 6.84 -5.79 -3.69
CA VAL A 11 6.12 -4.82 -2.84
C VAL A 11 6.64 -3.40 -3.10
N ILE A 12 7.97 -3.20 -3.12
CA ILE A 12 8.57 -1.89 -3.40
C ILE A 12 8.18 -1.37 -4.79
N VAL A 13 8.29 -2.21 -5.82
CA VAL A 13 7.90 -1.84 -7.20
C VAL A 13 6.42 -1.49 -7.29
N THR A 14 5.57 -2.26 -6.61
CA THR A 14 4.12 -2.01 -6.55
C THR A 14 3.82 -0.71 -5.82
N THR A 15 4.47 -0.43 -4.69
CA THR A 15 4.35 0.85 -3.96
C THR A 15 4.84 2.04 -4.77
N LEU A 16 5.93 1.90 -5.53
CA LEU A 16 6.39 2.93 -6.47
C LEU A 16 5.34 3.20 -7.55
N LEU A 17 4.68 2.16 -8.07
CA LEU A 17 3.58 2.32 -9.02
C LEU A 17 2.41 3.11 -8.40
N GLY A 18 2.08 2.85 -7.13
CA GLY A 18 1.09 3.62 -6.37
C GLY A 18 1.49 5.10 -6.20
N VAL A 19 2.77 5.38 -5.92
CA VAL A 19 3.30 6.76 -5.84
C VAL A 19 3.17 7.47 -7.20
N ILE A 20 3.56 6.83 -8.30
CA ILE A 20 3.45 7.38 -9.65
C ILE A 20 1.99 7.70 -9.98
N SER A 21 1.06 6.82 -9.58
CA SER A 21 -0.38 7.03 -9.76
C SER A 21 -0.85 8.33 -9.10
N LEU A 22 -0.49 8.55 -7.83
CA LEU A 22 -0.88 9.75 -7.10
C LEU A 22 -0.23 11.02 -7.66
N ILE A 23 1.04 10.96 -8.06
CA ILE A 23 1.72 12.08 -8.73
C ILE A 23 0.97 12.46 -10.03
N LEU A 24 0.54 11.45 -10.81
CA LEU A 24 -0.18 11.67 -12.05
C LEU A 24 -1.49 12.46 -11.84
N ILE A 25 -2.25 12.13 -10.79
CA ILE A 25 -3.50 12.83 -10.42
C ILE A 25 -3.23 14.27 -9.96
N ILE A 26 -2.18 14.48 -9.19
CA ILE A 26 -1.88 15.81 -8.63
C ILE A 26 -1.48 16.79 -9.74
N PHE A 27 -0.70 16.33 -10.72
CA PHE A 27 -0.17 17.20 -11.78
C PHE A 27 -1.03 17.25 -13.04
N THR A 28 -1.96 16.31 -13.24
CA THR A 28 -2.71 16.20 -14.50
C THR A 28 -4.21 16.29 -14.28
N HIS A 29 -4.83 17.34 -14.83
CA HIS A 29 -6.28 17.60 -14.73
C HIS A 29 -7.10 17.04 -15.91
N SER A 30 -6.47 16.25 -16.80
CA SER A 30 -7.17 15.65 -17.95
C SER A 30 -7.84 14.33 -17.56
N LEU A 31 -9.08 14.13 -18.05
CA LEU A 31 -9.91 12.96 -17.76
C LEU A 31 -9.22 11.62 -18.07
N ILE A 32 -8.42 11.58 -19.14
CA ILE A 32 -7.68 10.37 -19.53
C ILE A 32 -6.65 9.97 -18.46
N PHE A 33 -5.90 10.95 -17.94
CA PHE A 33 -4.90 10.70 -16.90
C PHE A 33 -5.53 10.34 -15.56
N LEU A 34 -6.70 10.92 -15.25
CA LEU A 34 -7.46 10.53 -14.07
C LEU A 34 -7.92 9.07 -14.16
N ALA A 35 -8.41 8.63 -15.32
CA ALA A 35 -8.82 7.24 -15.54
C ALA A 35 -7.63 6.27 -15.44
N ILE A 36 -6.49 6.61 -16.07
CA ILE A 36 -5.26 5.81 -15.99
C ILE A 36 -4.81 5.69 -14.53
N SER A 37 -4.77 6.78 -13.78
CA SER A 37 -4.34 6.73 -12.39
C SER A 37 -5.31 5.97 -11.50
N ALA A 38 -6.62 6.12 -11.67
CA ALA A 38 -7.61 5.34 -10.93
C ALA A 38 -7.44 3.83 -11.18
N PHE A 39 -7.18 3.46 -12.44
CA PHE A 39 -6.88 2.08 -12.80
C PHE A 39 -5.58 1.58 -12.12
N LEU A 40 -4.53 2.40 -12.18
CA LEU A 40 -3.21 2.06 -11.62
C LEU A 40 -3.23 1.97 -10.09
N ALA A 41 -3.98 2.85 -9.42
CA ALA A 41 -4.22 2.83 -7.98
C ALA A 41 -5.05 1.60 -7.56
N GLY A 42 -6.04 1.23 -8.35
CA GLY A 42 -6.81 -0.01 -8.13
C GLY A 42 -5.94 -1.26 -8.29
N PHE A 43 -5.13 -1.32 -9.35
CA PHE A 43 -4.17 -2.40 -9.57
C PHE A 43 -3.16 -2.50 -8.43
N TYR A 44 -2.60 -1.37 -7.99
CA TYR A 44 -1.71 -1.27 -6.83
C TYR A 44 -2.32 -1.92 -5.58
N LEU A 45 -3.57 -1.58 -5.26
CA LEU A 45 -4.25 -2.09 -4.08
C LEU A 45 -4.42 -3.61 -4.13
N VAL A 46 -4.90 -4.13 -5.26
CA VAL A 46 -5.07 -5.59 -5.44
C VAL A 46 -3.72 -6.31 -5.38
N ALA A 47 -2.71 -5.79 -6.08
CA ALA A 47 -1.37 -6.37 -6.09
C ALA A 47 -0.75 -6.39 -4.69
N LEU A 48 -0.86 -5.30 -3.92
CA LEU A 48 -0.33 -5.22 -2.57
C LEU A 48 -0.99 -6.26 -1.64
N VAL A 49 -2.32 -6.38 -1.69
CA VAL A 49 -3.06 -7.36 -0.86
C VAL A 49 -2.60 -8.79 -1.17
N VAL A 50 -2.45 -9.13 -2.45
CA VAL A 50 -1.94 -10.45 -2.86
C VAL A 50 -0.51 -10.69 -2.37
N LEU A 51 0.39 -9.73 -2.57
CA LEU A 51 1.78 -9.86 -2.14
C LEU A 51 1.90 -9.97 -0.62
N MET A 52 1.09 -9.22 0.14
CA MET A 52 1.09 -9.30 1.61
C MET A 52 0.57 -10.65 2.10
N SER A 53 -0.43 -11.24 1.43
CA SER A 53 -0.89 -12.59 1.74
C SER A 53 0.23 -13.62 1.53
N LEU A 54 0.89 -13.59 0.36
CA LEU A 54 2.04 -14.45 0.07
C LEU A 54 3.20 -14.25 1.06
N PHE A 55 3.41 -13.01 1.51
CA PHE A 55 4.44 -12.69 2.50
C PHE A 55 4.15 -13.31 3.88
N ILE A 56 2.89 -13.28 4.35
CA ILE A 56 2.51 -13.92 5.61
C ILE A 56 2.64 -15.43 5.51
N ASP A 57 2.21 -16.02 4.39
CA ASP A 57 2.34 -17.46 4.17
C ASP A 57 3.80 -17.90 4.25
N TYR A 58 4.71 -17.13 3.64
CA TYR A 58 6.15 -17.36 3.75
C TYR A 58 6.69 -17.19 5.18
N LEU A 59 6.23 -16.20 5.93
CA LEU A 59 6.79 -15.85 7.24
C LEU A 59 6.35 -16.81 8.37
N VAL A 60 5.11 -17.29 8.29
CA VAL A 60 4.42 -17.97 9.39
C VAL A 60 4.05 -19.42 9.05
N GLY A 61 4.04 -19.78 7.77
CA GLY A 61 3.58 -21.09 7.30
C GLY A 61 2.06 -21.24 7.34
N MET A 62 1.55 -22.22 6.58
CA MET A 62 0.11 -22.42 6.35
C MET A 62 -0.72 -22.60 7.63
N GLU A 63 -0.15 -23.15 8.71
CA GLU A 63 -0.89 -23.47 9.93
C GLU A 63 -1.40 -22.22 10.68
N ASN A 64 -0.65 -21.12 10.61
CA ASN A 64 -0.98 -19.88 11.31
C ASN A 64 -1.34 -18.73 10.35
N HIS A 65 -1.23 -18.94 9.03
CA HIS A 65 -1.53 -17.93 8.00
C HIS A 65 -2.89 -17.25 8.20
N ALA A 66 -3.96 -18.04 8.39
CA ALA A 66 -5.32 -17.52 8.54
C ALA A 66 -5.47 -16.55 9.72
N LYS A 67 -4.77 -16.80 10.83
CA LYS A 67 -4.83 -15.97 12.03
C LYS A 67 -4.15 -14.62 11.81
N TYR A 68 -2.93 -14.61 11.29
CA TYR A 68 -2.17 -13.38 11.05
C TYR A 68 -2.72 -12.56 9.88
N TRP A 69 -3.19 -13.22 8.82
CA TRP A 69 -3.90 -12.57 7.73
C TRP A 69 -5.17 -11.86 8.24
N SER A 70 -5.94 -12.53 9.10
CA SER A 70 -7.14 -11.92 9.71
C SER A 70 -6.81 -10.68 10.55
N TYR A 71 -5.69 -10.67 11.29
CA TYR A 71 -5.26 -9.47 12.01
C TYR A 71 -4.86 -8.32 11.05
N MET A 72 -4.18 -8.64 9.95
CA MET A 72 -3.78 -7.62 8.96
C MET A 72 -4.99 -7.04 8.21
N THR A 73 -5.97 -7.88 7.84
CA THR A 73 -7.20 -7.40 7.20
C THR A 73 -8.08 -6.61 8.16
N LEU A 74 -8.12 -6.98 9.43
CA LEU A 74 -8.80 -6.21 10.48
C LEU A 74 -8.14 -4.83 10.65
N ALA A 75 -6.81 -4.78 10.77
CA ALA A 75 -6.08 -3.52 10.83
C ALA A 75 -6.34 -2.65 9.59
N TYR A 76 -6.32 -3.25 8.41
CA TYR A 76 -6.64 -2.57 7.15
C TYR A 76 -8.07 -1.99 7.15
N ALA A 77 -9.06 -2.75 7.62
CA ALA A 77 -10.45 -2.29 7.71
C ALA A 77 -10.60 -1.11 8.69
N ILE A 78 -9.95 -1.18 9.86
CA ILE A 78 -9.94 -0.05 10.82
C ILE A 78 -9.29 1.18 10.17
N SER A 79 -8.15 1.02 9.51
CA SER A 79 -7.47 2.12 8.84
C SER A 79 -8.32 2.74 7.74
N GLN A 80 -9.03 1.94 6.93
CA GLN A 80 -9.95 2.43 5.90
C GLN A 80 -11.12 3.20 6.51
N PHE A 81 -11.69 2.71 7.61
CA PHE A 81 -12.75 3.41 8.34
C PHE A 81 -12.27 4.76 8.89
N LEU A 82 -11.11 4.78 9.57
CA LEU A 82 -10.52 6.01 10.10
C LEU A 82 -10.17 7.00 8.98
N ALA A 83 -9.55 6.53 7.91
CA ALA A 83 -9.18 7.37 6.76
C ALA A 83 -10.42 7.98 6.11
N GLY A 84 -11.48 7.19 5.90
CA GLY A 84 -12.76 7.69 5.37
C GLY A 84 -13.37 8.77 6.26
N TYR A 85 -13.37 8.58 7.58
CA TYR A 85 -13.87 9.57 8.53
C TYR A 85 -13.04 10.87 8.51
N VAL A 86 -11.72 10.75 8.55
CA VAL A 86 -10.80 11.91 8.48
C VAL A 86 -10.97 12.66 7.16
N PHE A 87 -11.01 11.96 6.03
CA PHE A 87 -11.19 12.60 4.72
C PHE A 87 -12.56 13.28 4.59
N SER A 88 -13.62 12.67 5.13
CA SER A 88 -14.95 13.30 5.16
C SER A 88 -14.96 14.58 5.99
N TYR A 89 -14.26 14.60 7.13
CA TYR A 89 -14.14 15.79 7.98
C TYR A 89 -13.28 16.89 7.33
N VAL A 90 -12.16 16.52 6.70
CA VAL A 90 -11.30 17.46 5.97
C VAL A 90 -12.06 18.10 4.80
N LEU A 91 -12.92 17.33 4.11
CA LEU A 91 -13.73 17.87 3.02
C LEU A 91 -14.81 18.84 3.53
N SER A 92 -15.37 18.63 4.73
CA SER A 92 -16.35 19.57 5.31
C SER A 92 -15.74 20.94 5.65
N LEU A 93 -14.41 21.00 5.84
CA LEU A 93 -13.65 22.23 6.09
C LEU A 93 -13.38 23.07 4.82
N HIS A 94 -14.07 22.79 3.69
CA HIS A 94 -13.89 23.47 2.40
C HIS A 94 -12.47 23.34 1.82
N VAL A 95 -11.76 22.28 2.21
CA VAL A 95 -10.42 21.97 1.69
C VAL A 95 -10.55 21.37 0.29
N THR A 96 -9.74 21.85 -0.65
CA THR A 96 -9.71 21.35 -2.03
C THR A 96 -9.27 19.89 -2.10
N TYR A 97 -9.91 19.08 -2.95
CA TYR A 97 -9.57 17.65 -3.16
C TYR A 97 -8.08 17.38 -3.42
N ILE A 98 -7.38 18.33 -4.06
CA ILE A 98 -5.93 18.24 -4.31
C ILE A 98 -5.13 18.01 -3.02
N ASN A 99 -5.55 18.60 -1.89
CA ASN A 99 -4.85 18.49 -0.62
C ASN A 99 -4.99 17.10 0.00
N ILE A 100 -6.13 16.43 -0.24
CA ILE A 100 -6.34 15.05 0.21
C ILE A 100 -5.39 14.10 -0.55
N PHE A 101 -5.21 14.32 -1.86
CA PHE A 101 -4.24 13.56 -2.65
C PHE A 101 -2.80 13.80 -2.20
N TRP A 102 -2.44 15.03 -1.81
CA TRP A 102 -1.14 15.33 -1.21
C TRP A 102 -0.91 14.59 0.11
N ILE A 103 -1.91 14.54 1.00
CA ILE A 103 -1.83 13.78 2.25
C ILE A 103 -1.63 12.29 1.95
N GLY A 104 -2.40 11.75 1.00
CA GLY A 104 -2.25 10.36 0.55
C GLY A 104 -0.83 10.06 0.02
N LEU A 105 -0.26 10.98 -0.76
CA LEU A 105 1.11 10.87 -1.29
C LEU A 105 2.16 10.86 -0.17
N ILE A 106 2.03 11.73 0.82
CA ILE A 106 2.93 11.77 1.99
C ILE A 106 2.86 10.44 2.76
N ILE A 107 1.66 9.91 3.00
CA ILE A 107 1.48 8.62 3.68
C ILE A 107 2.12 7.48 2.89
N LEU A 108 1.95 7.48 1.57
CA LEU A 108 2.56 6.48 0.68
C LEU A 108 4.09 6.58 0.67
N LEU A 109 4.65 7.79 0.68
CA LEU A 109 6.09 8.01 0.82
C LEU A 109 6.62 7.53 2.18
N ILE A 110 5.90 7.79 3.27
CA ILE A 110 6.24 7.27 4.61
C ILE A 110 6.21 5.74 4.61
N SER A 111 5.19 5.14 3.99
CA SER A 111 5.08 3.68 3.84
C SER A 111 6.26 3.11 3.04
N LEU A 112 6.63 3.74 1.93
CA LEU A 112 7.79 3.37 1.13
C LEU A 112 9.09 3.49 1.93
N LEU A 113 9.24 4.58 2.70
CA LEU A 113 10.39 4.78 3.59
C LEU A 113 10.45 3.69 4.66
N CYS A 114 9.31 3.31 5.23
CA CYS A 114 9.19 2.23 6.20
C CYS A 114 9.62 0.88 5.58
N TYR A 115 9.17 0.57 4.36
CA TYR A 115 9.63 -0.62 3.63
C TYR A 115 11.14 -0.57 3.31
N LEU A 116 11.73 0.61 3.10
CA LEU A 116 13.18 0.71 2.91
C LEU A 116 13.97 0.55 4.22
N ILE A 117 13.43 1.04 5.34
CA ILE A 117 14.09 1.06 6.65
C ILE A 117 13.96 -0.27 7.38
N ILE A 118 12.83 -0.98 7.27
CA ILE A 118 12.61 -2.25 7.97
C ILE A 118 13.75 -3.21 7.58
N PRO A 119 14.70 -3.49 8.50
CA PRO A 119 15.88 -4.24 8.18
C PRO A 119 15.49 -5.70 7.94
N ARG A 120 16.14 -6.33 6.94
CA ARG A 120 16.00 -7.74 6.56
C ARG A 120 16.19 -8.66 7.78
N LYS A 121 15.16 -8.91 8.57
CA LYS A 121 15.14 -9.99 9.57
C LYS A 121 14.49 -11.24 9.00
N CYS A 122 15.02 -11.73 7.87
CA CYS A 122 14.74 -13.10 7.40
C CYS A 122 16.03 -13.77 6.89
N ILE A 123 17.15 -13.58 7.62
CA ILE A 123 18.39 -14.37 7.46
C ILE A 123 18.89 -14.90 8.83
N VAL A 124 18.18 -14.67 9.96
CA VAL A 124 18.68 -15.03 11.31
C VAL A 124 17.71 -15.94 12.08
N LEU A 125 17.03 -16.86 11.39
CA LEU A 125 16.29 -17.97 12.03
C LEU A 125 16.62 -19.34 11.41
N ASN A 126 17.74 -19.44 10.67
CA ASN A 126 18.26 -20.72 10.20
C ASN A 126 19.77 -20.83 10.44
N SER A 127 20.16 -20.68 11.71
CA SER A 127 21.41 -21.21 12.26
C SER A 127 21.10 -21.97 13.54
#